data_AF-A0A6A7RYM1-F1
#
_entry.id   AF-A0A6A7RYM1-F1
#
_cell.length_a   1.000
_cell.length_b   1.000
_cell.length_c   1.000
_cell.angle_alpha   90.00
_cell.angle_beta   90.00
_cell.angle_gamma   90.00
#
_symmetry.space_group_name_H-M   'P 1'
#
loop_
_entity.id
_entity.type
_entity.pdbx_description
1 polymer ?
#
loop_
_entity_poly.entity_id
_entity_poly.type
_entity_poly.pdbx_seq_one_letter_code
_entity_poly.pdbx_strand_id
1 'polypeptide(L)'
;MEKIGKYELIREVGHGATSTVYLGSDAFTQREVAVKVAFPGILKDPKRGRLYTHLFLNEAALIGKLSHPHIVQTYDAVVDDHICYIVMEYVAGGTLETVCAPGHLLSVERIVEIVFKCTRALDFAFQAGIIHRDIKPANILLTCADHNEGDIKISDFGAAIIGSPDRTLVQGIGSPAYMSPQQVKEQALDQRTDIYSLGVVMYQLLTGQLPFQARTSYDMIYQIINAEPRRPSTLRREVPPALDAIVARAMSKRLDTRYASWQEFAQDLAQAFRARQPKVPADEIADLEKFDTLRGFPFFADFSDVEMWEIVRFSQWSRASPGTLIMRDGDLGDFFCFLAEGELKVLKSGLILDMLTAGDCFGEMAVIGKSNCTRVADVVALTEAKLVRITAGSLRSSSEACRVHFYQSFLAVLSERLTSANTRLVSF
;
A
#
# COMPACT_ATOMS: atom_id res chain seq x y z
N MET A 1 3.57 2.82 36.70
CA MET A 1 3.56 2.80 35.22
C MET A 1 4.92 3.24 34.75
N GLU A 2 5.54 2.43 33.91
CA GLU A 2 6.86 2.71 33.33
C GLU A 2 6.68 3.75 32.21
N LYS A 3 7.59 4.73 32.14
CA LYS A 3 7.57 5.79 31.12
C LYS A 3 8.89 5.82 30.37
N ILE A 4 8.82 6.10 29.07
CA ILE A 4 9.98 6.35 28.22
C ILE A 4 9.76 7.69 27.51
N GLY A 5 10.64 8.65 27.77
CA GLY A 5 10.44 10.03 27.32
C GLY A 5 9.09 10.57 27.79
N LYS A 6 8.26 11.04 26.83
CA LYS A 6 6.90 11.52 27.10
C LYS A 6 5.82 10.42 27.04
N TYR A 7 6.18 9.19 26.72
CA TYR A 7 5.24 8.11 26.42
C TYR A 7 5.01 7.21 27.63
N GLU A 8 3.74 6.96 27.94
CA GLU A 8 3.34 6.02 28.99
C GLU A 8 3.27 4.62 28.41
N LEU A 9 4.03 3.67 28.95
CA LEU A 9 3.98 2.28 28.48
C LEU A 9 2.80 1.55 29.12
N ILE A 10 1.96 0.96 28.28
CA ILE A 10 0.72 0.27 28.69
C ILE A 10 1.00 -1.23 28.83
N ARG A 11 1.50 -1.87 27.77
CA ARG A 11 1.81 -3.30 27.75
C ARG A 11 2.80 -3.64 26.65
N GLU A 12 3.48 -4.77 26.78
CA GLU A 12 4.27 -5.35 25.70
C GLU A 12 3.34 -5.86 24.57
N VAL A 13 3.73 -5.60 23.32
CA VAL A 13 3.02 -6.07 22.11
C VAL A 13 3.90 -6.98 21.25
N GLY A 14 5.22 -6.95 21.43
CA GLY A 14 6.13 -7.83 20.71
C GLY A 14 7.52 -7.87 21.32
N HIS A 15 8.18 -9.01 21.22
CA HIS A 15 9.53 -9.24 21.71
C HIS A 15 10.43 -9.72 20.58
N GLY A 16 11.44 -8.94 20.23
CA GLY A 16 12.41 -9.27 19.20
C GLY A 16 13.76 -9.69 19.77
N ALA A 17 14.69 -10.06 18.89
CA ALA A 17 16.05 -10.43 19.28
C ALA A 17 16.91 -9.24 19.76
N THR A 18 16.54 -8.01 19.40
CA THR A 18 17.33 -6.80 19.70
C THR A 18 16.52 -5.69 20.36
N SER A 19 15.20 -5.84 20.46
CA SER A 19 14.29 -4.82 20.95
C SER A 19 12.99 -5.41 21.48
N THR A 20 12.34 -4.70 22.40
CA THR A 20 10.96 -4.95 22.81
C THR A 20 10.06 -3.84 22.30
N VAL A 21 8.85 -4.19 21.83
CA VAL A 21 7.84 -3.25 21.36
C VAL A 21 6.73 -3.19 22.39
N TYR A 22 6.40 -1.97 22.83
CA TYR A 22 5.33 -1.69 23.78
C TYR A 22 4.20 -0.92 23.10
N LEU A 23 2.96 -1.23 23.45
CA LEU A 23 1.86 -0.29 23.31
C LEU A 23 2.07 0.82 24.35
N GLY A 24 2.04 2.06 23.90
CA GLY A 24 2.08 3.23 24.76
C GLY A 24 1.07 4.29 24.38
N SER A 25 1.00 5.34 25.20
CA SER A 25 0.13 6.49 25.00
C SER A 25 0.96 7.78 24.95
N ASP A 26 0.72 8.60 23.92
CA ASP A 26 1.19 9.99 23.87
C ASP A 26 0.11 10.88 24.48
N ALA A 27 0.29 11.24 25.76
CA ALA A 27 -0.69 12.00 26.53
C ALA A 27 -0.98 13.40 25.94
N PHE A 28 -0.05 13.97 25.17
CA PHE A 28 -0.23 15.29 24.56
C PHE A 28 -1.17 15.21 23.35
N THR A 29 -0.98 14.23 22.48
CA THR A 29 -1.82 14.04 21.29
C THR A 29 -3.02 13.13 21.53
N GLN A 30 -3.15 12.56 22.73
CA GLN A 30 -4.17 11.56 23.10
C GLN A 30 -4.27 10.39 22.10
N ARG A 31 -3.12 9.86 21.66
CA ARG A 31 -3.06 8.76 20.69
C ARG A 31 -2.30 7.57 21.24
N GLU A 32 -2.74 6.37 20.86
CA GLU A 32 -1.96 5.15 21.04
C GLU A 32 -0.78 5.11 20.07
N VAL A 33 0.36 4.63 20.55
CA VAL A 33 1.61 4.51 19.80
C VAL A 33 2.28 3.17 20.08
N ALA A 34 3.06 2.68 19.13
CA ALA A 34 3.98 1.59 19.37
C ALA A 34 5.38 2.17 19.67
N VAL A 35 5.99 1.74 20.76
CA VAL A 35 7.32 2.19 21.21
C VAL A 35 8.27 0.99 21.16
N LYS A 36 9.17 0.98 20.18
CA LYS A 36 10.21 -0.03 20.01
C LYS A 36 11.47 0.40 20.73
N VAL A 37 11.87 -0.32 21.76
CA VAL A 37 12.98 -0.01 22.66
C VAL A 37 14.10 -1.03 22.46
N ALA A 38 15.31 -0.57 22.14
CA ALA A 38 16.47 -1.44 21.97
C ALA A 38 16.97 -1.99 23.32
N PHE A 39 17.56 -3.20 23.34
CA PHE A 39 18.09 -3.77 24.57
C PHE A 39 19.31 -3.00 25.10
N PRO A 40 19.36 -2.63 26.39
CA PRO A 40 20.47 -1.89 26.97
C PRO A 40 21.84 -2.57 26.84
N GLY A 41 21.87 -3.90 26.77
CA GLY A 41 23.10 -4.68 26.63
C GLY A 41 23.83 -4.47 25.30
N ILE A 42 23.11 -4.11 24.24
CA ILE A 42 23.68 -3.85 22.91
C ILE A 42 24.48 -2.54 22.90
N LEU A 43 24.06 -1.56 23.72
CA LEU A 43 24.69 -0.23 23.82
C LEU A 43 25.97 -0.24 24.67
N LYS A 44 26.18 -1.25 25.52
CA LYS A 44 27.33 -1.33 26.45
C LYS A 44 28.66 -1.71 25.78
N ASP A 45 28.62 -2.34 24.60
CA ASP A 45 29.82 -2.62 23.82
C ASP A 45 30.22 -1.35 23.05
N PRO A 46 31.40 -0.74 23.27
CA PRO A 46 31.76 0.54 22.65
C PRO A 46 31.81 0.51 21.11
N LYS A 47 32.13 -0.64 20.51
CA LYS A 47 32.22 -0.79 19.05
C LYS A 47 30.86 -1.13 18.45
N ARG A 48 30.13 -2.07 19.06
CA ARG A 48 28.78 -2.45 18.59
C ARG A 48 27.77 -1.35 18.89
N GLY A 49 27.79 -0.77 20.08
CA GLY A 49 26.93 0.33 20.50
C GLY A 49 26.99 1.52 19.55
N ARG A 50 28.18 2.02 19.21
CA ARG A 50 28.32 3.11 18.21
C ARG A 50 27.77 2.75 16.84
N LEU A 51 28.02 1.54 16.36
CA LEU A 51 27.48 1.06 15.09
C LEU A 51 25.94 0.99 15.15
N TYR A 52 25.38 0.39 16.19
CA TYR A 52 23.93 0.28 16.39
C TYR A 52 23.25 1.65 16.53
N THR A 53 23.80 2.56 17.34
CA THR A 53 23.34 3.95 17.48
C THR A 53 23.29 4.66 16.14
N HIS A 54 24.34 4.54 15.31
CA HIS A 54 24.36 5.16 13.99
C HIS A 54 23.35 4.53 13.02
N LEU A 55 23.20 3.20 13.05
CA LEU A 55 22.21 2.48 12.25
C LEU A 55 20.77 2.88 12.63
N PHE A 56 20.51 3.01 13.93
CA PHE A 56 19.20 3.36 14.48
C PHE A 56 18.81 4.82 14.15
N LEU A 57 19.77 5.75 14.20
CA LEU A 57 19.58 7.14 13.74
C LEU A 57 19.28 7.22 12.24
N ASN A 58 20.00 6.46 11.42
CA ASN A 58 19.75 6.40 9.98
C ASN A 58 18.39 5.75 9.67
N GLU A 59 18.00 4.73 10.43
CA GLU A 59 16.69 4.06 10.33
C GLU A 59 15.57 5.05 10.61
N ALA A 60 15.66 5.75 11.74
CA ALA A 60 14.71 6.80 12.09
C ALA A 60 14.65 7.93 11.04
N ALA A 61 15.80 8.38 10.53
CA ALA A 61 15.86 9.49 9.58
C ALA A 61 15.34 9.12 8.18
N LEU A 62 15.56 7.88 7.73
CA LEU A 62 15.09 7.39 6.43
C LEU A 62 13.60 7.01 6.48
N ILE A 63 13.17 6.31 7.54
CA ILE A 63 11.76 5.89 7.68
C ILE A 63 10.87 7.07 8.06
N GLY A 64 11.36 8.04 8.83
CA GLY A 64 10.58 9.22 9.22
C GLY A 64 10.09 10.06 8.02
N LYS A 65 10.71 9.91 6.85
CA LYS A 65 10.30 10.56 5.59
C LYS A 65 9.32 9.74 4.77
N LEU A 66 9.15 8.45 5.08
CA LEU A 66 8.17 7.62 4.41
C LEU A 66 6.78 7.94 4.97
N SER A 67 5.90 8.43 4.10
CA SER A 67 4.48 8.55 4.39
C SER A 67 3.69 7.85 3.30
N HIS A 68 3.12 6.70 3.64
CA HIS A 68 2.38 5.85 2.72
C HIS A 68 1.28 5.10 3.49
N PRO A 69 0.06 4.95 2.93
CA PRO A 69 -1.06 4.32 3.65
C PRO A 69 -0.76 2.89 4.11
N HIS A 70 0.08 2.16 3.37
CA HIS A 70 0.49 0.77 3.65
C HIS A 70 1.88 0.63 4.28
N ILE A 71 2.44 1.71 4.84
CA ILE A 71 3.66 1.68 5.66
C ILE A 71 3.31 2.22 7.05
N VAL A 72 3.88 1.61 8.09
CA VAL A 72 3.76 2.11 9.46
C VAL A 72 4.48 3.44 9.57
N GLN A 73 3.76 4.49 9.95
CA GLN A 73 4.34 5.81 10.11
C GLN A 73 5.26 5.86 11.33
N THR A 74 6.49 6.36 11.16
CA THR A 74 7.35 6.72 12.30
C THR A 74 7.04 8.15 12.75
N TYR A 75 6.88 8.35 14.05
CA TYR A 75 6.55 9.63 14.66
C TYR A 75 7.74 10.31 15.33
N ASP A 76 8.56 9.54 16.02
CA ASP A 76 9.69 10.05 16.80
C ASP A 76 10.77 8.97 16.91
N ALA A 77 12.00 9.39 17.14
CA ALA A 77 13.09 8.50 17.48
C ALA A 77 14.08 9.20 18.38
N VAL A 78 14.46 8.51 19.45
CA VAL A 78 15.42 9.00 20.42
C VAL A 78 16.56 8.01 20.51
N VAL A 79 17.77 8.55 20.45
CA VAL A 79 19.01 7.79 20.53
C VAL A 79 19.91 8.50 21.52
N ASP A 80 20.17 7.83 22.63
CA ASP A 80 21.02 8.29 23.73
C ASP A 80 21.98 7.15 24.13
N ASP A 81 23.02 7.46 24.91
CA ASP A 81 24.05 6.52 25.37
C ASP A 81 23.48 5.40 26.25
N HIS A 82 22.27 5.57 26.78
CA HIS A 82 21.62 4.65 27.71
C HIS A 82 20.32 4.05 27.21
N ILE A 83 19.67 4.69 26.22
CA ILE A 83 18.37 4.26 25.71
C ILE A 83 18.21 4.66 24.24
N CYS A 84 17.75 3.72 23.43
CA CYS A 84 17.34 3.98 22.05
C CYS A 84 15.91 3.49 21.88
N TYR A 85 15.02 4.36 21.40
CA TYR A 85 13.65 3.96 21.08
C TYR A 85 13.11 4.68 19.85
N ILE A 86 12.23 3.98 19.11
CA ILE A 86 11.47 4.52 17.99
C ILE A 86 10.00 4.49 18.37
N VAL A 87 9.31 5.58 18.09
CA VAL A 87 7.86 5.71 18.28
C VAL A 87 7.20 5.72 16.92
N MET A 88 6.23 4.84 16.75
CA MET A 88 5.55 4.61 15.50
C MET A 88 4.05 4.44 15.69
N GLU A 89 3.33 4.46 14.58
CA GLU A 89 1.91 4.15 14.51
C GLU A 89 1.64 2.77 15.14
N TYR A 90 0.68 2.73 16.06
CA TYR A 90 0.17 1.46 16.59
C TYR A 90 -0.89 0.90 15.64
N VAL A 91 -0.69 -0.34 15.19
CA VAL A 91 -1.62 -1.05 14.30
C VAL A 91 -2.19 -2.25 15.05
N ALA A 92 -3.50 -2.23 15.34
CA ALA A 92 -4.10 -3.10 16.35
C ALA A 92 -4.53 -4.50 15.85
N GLY A 93 -4.60 -4.74 14.53
CA GLY A 93 -5.17 -5.98 13.95
C GLY A 93 -4.23 -7.18 13.92
N GLY A 94 -3.03 -7.07 14.50
CA GLY A 94 -2.04 -8.15 14.50
C GLY A 94 -1.23 -8.24 13.21
N THR A 95 -0.63 -9.40 12.94
CA THR A 95 0.27 -9.65 11.80
C THR A 95 -0.34 -10.68 10.85
N LEU A 96 0.19 -10.78 9.63
CA LEU A 96 -0.21 -11.83 8.69
C LEU A 96 0.19 -13.25 9.15
N GLU A 97 0.93 -13.43 10.24
CA GLU A 97 1.29 -14.76 10.74
C GLU A 97 0.05 -15.58 11.11
N THR A 98 -1.00 -14.94 11.61
CA THR A 98 -2.24 -15.61 12.03
C THR A 98 -2.96 -16.29 10.86
N VAL A 99 -2.77 -15.79 9.65
CA VAL A 99 -3.41 -16.29 8.41
C VAL A 99 -2.48 -17.14 7.54
N CYS A 100 -1.28 -17.46 8.04
CA CYS A 100 -0.31 -18.30 7.34
C CYS A 100 -0.43 -19.79 7.69
N ALA A 101 -1.37 -20.18 8.56
CA ALA A 101 -1.56 -21.57 8.98
C ALA A 101 -2.72 -22.24 8.22
N PRO A 102 -2.63 -23.56 7.92
CA PRO A 102 -3.75 -24.31 7.39
C PRO A 102 -4.99 -24.15 8.28
N GLY A 103 -6.15 -23.89 7.67
CA GLY A 103 -7.41 -23.63 8.37
C GLY A 103 -7.72 -22.14 8.66
N HIS A 104 -6.73 -21.25 8.50
CA HIS A 104 -6.91 -19.79 8.66
C HIS A 104 -6.53 -19.02 7.38
N LEU A 105 -6.45 -19.72 6.25
CA LEU A 105 -6.05 -19.12 4.97
C LEU A 105 -7.12 -18.17 4.45
N LEU A 106 -6.66 -17.04 3.93
CA LEU A 106 -7.51 -16.08 3.25
C LEU A 106 -7.98 -16.59 1.88
N SER A 107 -9.00 -15.93 1.32
CA SER A 107 -9.37 -16.12 -0.08
C SER A 107 -8.19 -15.75 -0.99
N VAL A 108 -8.13 -16.36 -2.18
CA VAL A 108 -7.02 -16.11 -3.09
C VAL A 108 -7.03 -14.66 -3.57
N GLU A 109 -8.23 -14.11 -3.77
CA GLU A 109 -8.50 -12.72 -4.14
C GLU A 109 -7.90 -11.76 -3.11
N ARG A 110 -8.16 -12.03 -1.83
CA ARG A 110 -7.64 -11.22 -0.72
C ARG A 110 -6.12 -11.29 -0.62
N ILE A 111 -5.53 -12.47 -0.84
CA ILE A 111 -4.07 -12.64 -0.85
C ILE A 111 -3.45 -11.81 -1.98
N VAL A 112 -4.02 -11.86 -3.18
CA VAL A 112 -3.54 -11.07 -4.33
C VAL A 112 -3.63 -9.57 -4.04
N GLU A 113 -4.73 -9.11 -3.44
CA GLU A 113 -4.90 -7.71 -3.03
C GLU A 113 -3.82 -7.28 -2.02
N ILE A 114 -3.60 -8.07 -0.97
CA ILE A 114 -2.57 -7.81 0.06
C ILE A 114 -1.19 -7.73 -0.59
N VAL A 115 -0.83 -8.71 -1.42
CA VAL A 115 0.49 -8.75 -2.07
C VAL A 115 0.65 -7.57 -3.03
N PHE A 116 -0.40 -7.20 -3.76
CA PHE A 116 -0.39 -6.00 -4.60
C PHE A 116 -0.12 -4.73 -3.78
N LYS A 117 -0.83 -4.53 -2.66
CA LYS A 117 -0.60 -3.39 -1.76
C LYS A 117 0.83 -3.38 -1.22
N CYS A 118 1.39 -4.55 -0.90
CA CYS A 118 2.81 -4.69 -0.53
C CYS A 118 3.75 -4.26 -1.67
N THR A 119 3.50 -4.66 -2.92
CA THR A 119 4.37 -4.24 -4.05
C THR A 119 4.41 -2.71 -4.19
N ARG A 120 3.26 -2.03 -4.00
CA ARG A 120 3.20 -0.56 -4.08
C ARG A 120 3.94 0.12 -2.92
N ALA A 121 3.77 -0.39 -1.70
CA ALA A 121 4.49 0.12 -0.53
C ALA A 121 6.01 -0.05 -0.66
N LEU A 122 6.46 -1.20 -1.15
CA LEU A 122 7.88 -1.51 -1.29
C LEU A 122 8.52 -0.78 -2.48
N ASP A 123 7.75 -0.52 -3.54
CA ASP A 123 8.18 0.36 -4.63
C ASP A 123 8.42 1.79 -4.14
N PHE A 124 7.48 2.33 -3.36
CA PHE A 124 7.63 3.66 -2.75
C PHE A 124 8.87 3.74 -1.84
N ALA A 125 9.09 2.74 -0.99
CA ALA A 125 10.29 2.67 -0.16
C ALA A 125 11.57 2.56 -1.00
N PHE A 126 11.57 1.76 -2.06
CA PHE A 126 12.71 1.60 -2.96
C PHE A 126 13.06 2.88 -3.70
N GLN A 127 12.06 3.63 -4.17
CA GLN A 127 12.26 4.96 -4.79
C GLN A 127 12.88 5.97 -3.80
N ALA A 128 12.62 5.81 -2.51
CA ALA A 128 13.30 6.55 -1.44
C ALA A 128 14.69 6.00 -1.07
N GLY A 129 15.20 5.00 -1.81
CA GLY A 129 16.52 4.39 -1.62
C GLY A 129 16.56 3.27 -0.57
N ILE A 130 15.42 2.72 -0.17
CA ILE A 130 15.30 1.76 0.94
C ILE A 130 14.95 0.37 0.39
N ILE A 131 15.76 -0.63 0.77
CA ILE A 131 15.49 -2.05 0.55
C ILE A 131 15.19 -2.64 1.93
N HIS A 132 14.04 -3.26 2.13
CA HIS A 132 13.57 -3.71 3.44
C HIS A 132 14.40 -4.85 4.05
N ARG A 133 14.79 -5.85 3.25
CA ARG A 133 15.65 -7.01 3.61
C ARG A 133 15.08 -8.01 4.64
N ASP A 134 13.91 -7.78 5.21
CA ASP A 134 13.28 -8.67 6.21
C ASP A 134 11.76 -8.77 5.99
N ILE A 135 11.35 -8.94 4.74
CA ILE A 135 9.93 -9.15 4.42
C ILE A 135 9.52 -10.55 4.88
N LYS A 136 8.54 -10.59 5.79
CA LYS A 136 7.94 -11.81 6.35
C LYS A 136 6.56 -11.48 6.93
N PRO A 137 5.68 -12.45 7.20
CA PRO A 137 4.33 -12.19 7.68
C PRO A 137 4.29 -11.41 9.00
N ALA A 138 5.27 -11.61 9.88
CA ALA A 138 5.38 -10.88 11.15
C ALA A 138 5.54 -9.36 10.99
N ASN A 139 6.08 -8.91 9.86
CA ASN A 139 6.34 -7.50 9.58
C ASN A 139 5.26 -6.85 8.72
N ILE A 140 4.22 -7.60 8.33
CA ILE A 140 3.06 -7.09 7.58
C ILE A 140 1.86 -7.13 8.52
N LEU A 141 1.46 -5.96 9.00
CA LEU A 141 0.42 -5.77 9.99
C LEU A 141 -0.95 -5.61 9.34
N LEU A 142 -2.01 -5.98 10.05
CA LEU A 142 -3.40 -5.79 9.66
C LEU A 142 -4.00 -4.65 10.47
N THR A 143 -4.76 -3.75 9.83
CA THR A 143 -5.31 -2.57 10.53
C THR A 143 -6.46 -2.92 11.47
N CYS A 144 -7.16 -4.02 11.25
CA CYS A 144 -8.21 -4.52 12.14
C CYS A 144 -8.17 -6.04 12.25
N ALA A 145 -8.91 -6.57 13.23
CA ALA A 145 -8.98 -8.01 13.48
C ALA A 145 -9.76 -8.76 12.39
N ASP A 146 -10.61 -8.07 11.61
CA ASP A 146 -11.26 -8.67 10.46
C ASP A 146 -10.27 -8.74 9.29
N HIS A 147 -9.80 -9.95 9.00
CA HIS A 147 -8.81 -10.19 7.97
C HIS A 147 -9.35 -10.01 6.54
N ASN A 148 -10.68 -9.98 6.36
CA ASN A 148 -11.33 -9.79 5.07
C ASN A 148 -11.51 -8.30 4.72
N GLU A 149 -11.64 -7.43 5.71
CA GLU A 149 -11.96 -6.00 5.51
C GLU A 149 -10.83 -5.03 5.89
N GLY A 150 -9.88 -5.46 6.74
CA GLY A 150 -8.78 -4.60 7.19
C GLY A 150 -7.81 -4.25 6.06
N ASP A 151 -7.06 -3.16 6.19
CA ASP A 151 -5.93 -2.89 5.30
C ASP A 151 -4.62 -3.46 5.86
N ILE A 152 -3.53 -3.39 5.09
CA ILE A 152 -2.20 -3.81 5.55
C ILE A 152 -1.27 -2.63 5.78
N LYS A 153 -0.31 -2.80 6.69
CA LYS A 153 0.81 -1.88 6.87
C LYS A 153 2.12 -2.65 7.05
N ILE A 154 3.12 -2.33 6.24
CA ILE A 154 4.47 -2.87 6.38
C ILE A 154 5.19 -2.12 7.49
N SER A 155 5.83 -2.86 8.39
CA SER A 155 6.58 -2.38 9.54
C SER A 155 8.03 -2.89 9.49
N ASP A 156 8.88 -2.44 10.41
CA ASP A 156 10.24 -2.98 10.61
C ASP A 156 11.18 -2.89 9.38
N PHE A 157 11.23 -1.71 8.76
CA PHE A 157 12.25 -1.35 7.74
C PHE A 157 13.69 -1.31 8.30
N GLY A 158 13.91 -1.58 9.58
CA GLY A 158 15.22 -1.54 10.23
C GLY A 158 16.25 -2.56 9.77
N ALA A 159 15.82 -3.63 9.11
CA ALA A 159 16.76 -4.53 8.45
C ALA A 159 17.43 -3.91 7.21
N ALA A 160 16.89 -2.80 6.67
CA ALA A 160 17.41 -2.11 5.49
C ALA A 160 18.84 -1.58 5.65
N ILE A 161 19.28 -1.35 6.88
CA ILE A 161 20.55 -0.64 7.16
C ILE A 161 21.60 -1.58 7.76
N ILE A 162 21.21 -2.76 8.25
CA ILE A 162 22.12 -3.76 8.82
C ILE A 162 22.79 -4.57 7.70
N GLY A 163 23.52 -3.87 6.82
CA GLY A 163 24.37 -4.45 5.78
C GLY A 163 25.83 -4.63 6.22
N SER A 164 26.07 -4.96 7.50
CA SER A 164 27.42 -5.30 7.93
C SER A 164 27.73 -6.78 7.61
N PRO A 165 28.92 -7.09 7.05
CA PRO A 165 29.36 -8.45 6.75
C PRO A 165 29.59 -9.32 8.00
N ASP A 166 29.51 -8.75 9.20
CA ASP A 166 29.70 -9.45 10.48
C ASP A 166 28.44 -10.12 11.05
N ARG A 167 27.45 -10.44 10.21
CA ARG A 167 26.48 -11.47 10.58
C ARG A 167 27.13 -12.84 10.42
N THR A 168 27.97 -13.20 11.40
CA THR A 168 27.95 -14.60 11.86
C THR A 168 26.48 -14.97 11.98
N LEU A 169 26.05 -16.02 11.27
CA LEU A 169 24.82 -16.76 11.55
C LEU A 169 24.87 -17.18 13.03
N VAL A 170 24.57 -16.25 13.93
CA VAL A 170 24.50 -16.51 15.37
C VAL A 170 23.29 -17.41 15.50
N GLN A 171 23.59 -18.66 15.85
CA GLN A 171 22.63 -19.63 16.35
C GLN A 171 21.66 -18.91 17.30
N GLY A 172 20.41 -18.68 16.85
CA GLY A 172 19.35 -18.09 17.67
C GLY A 172 18.56 -16.92 17.06
N ILE A 173 18.97 -16.33 15.94
CA ILE A 173 18.23 -15.19 15.33
C ILE A 173 17.40 -15.66 14.12
N GLY A 174 16.21 -16.19 14.37
CA GLY A 174 15.16 -16.39 13.36
C GLY A 174 15.43 -17.45 12.29
N SER A 175 14.36 -17.93 11.64
CA SER A 175 14.43 -18.88 10.53
C SER A 175 14.76 -18.13 9.22
N PRO A 176 15.79 -18.52 8.45
CA PRO A 176 16.17 -17.86 7.19
C PRO A 176 15.15 -18.10 6.06
N ALA A 177 13.98 -18.66 6.35
CA ALA A 177 12.99 -19.14 5.39
C ALA A 177 12.55 -18.10 4.34
N TYR A 178 12.59 -16.80 4.67
CA TYR A 178 12.20 -15.72 3.76
C TYR A 178 13.39 -15.04 3.06
N MET A 179 14.64 -15.41 3.42
CA MET A 179 15.82 -14.78 2.84
C MET A 179 16.02 -15.17 1.38
N SER A 180 16.42 -14.20 0.56
CA SER A 180 16.79 -14.43 -0.83
C SER A 180 18.10 -15.22 -0.96
N PRO A 181 18.33 -15.91 -2.09
CA PRO A 181 19.60 -16.59 -2.37
C PRO A 181 20.81 -15.65 -2.29
N GLN A 182 20.61 -14.37 -2.64
CA GLN A 182 21.63 -13.33 -2.57
C GLN A 182 21.98 -12.99 -1.12
N GLN A 183 20.97 -12.89 -0.23
CA GLN A 183 21.19 -12.63 1.20
C GLN A 183 21.97 -13.76 1.87
N VAL A 184 21.58 -15.02 1.66
CA VAL A 184 22.25 -16.17 2.29
C VAL A 184 23.66 -16.42 1.73
N LYS A 185 23.97 -15.87 0.55
CA LYS A 185 25.30 -15.88 -0.07
C LYS A 185 26.10 -14.60 0.19
N GLU A 186 25.55 -13.65 0.96
CA GLU A 186 26.15 -12.36 1.27
C GLU A 186 26.57 -11.56 0.01
N GLN A 187 25.75 -11.66 -1.05
CA GLN A 187 25.96 -10.93 -2.29
C GLN A 187 25.37 -9.51 -2.20
N ALA A 188 25.74 -8.65 -3.16
CA ALA A 188 25.10 -7.35 -3.30
C ALA A 188 23.58 -7.49 -3.47
N LEU A 189 22.83 -6.69 -2.72
CA LEU A 189 21.37 -6.73 -2.66
C LEU A 189 20.79 -5.53 -3.40
N ASP A 190 19.67 -5.74 -4.09
CA ASP A 190 18.81 -4.71 -4.65
C ASP A 190 17.33 -5.04 -4.33
N GLN A 191 16.36 -4.31 -4.91
CA GLN A 191 14.93 -4.56 -4.71
C GLN A 191 14.50 -6.01 -5.00
N ARG A 192 15.23 -6.73 -5.85
CA ARG A 192 14.92 -8.12 -6.20
C ARG A 192 15.06 -9.06 -5.00
N THR A 193 15.82 -8.67 -3.98
CA THR A 193 15.86 -9.39 -2.69
C THR A 193 14.49 -9.39 -2.02
N ASP A 194 13.86 -8.23 -1.89
CA ASP A 194 12.55 -8.10 -1.26
C ASP A 194 11.45 -8.72 -2.12
N ILE A 195 11.56 -8.65 -3.45
CA ILE A 195 10.67 -9.35 -4.38
C ILE A 195 10.66 -10.86 -4.10
N TYR A 196 11.83 -11.46 -3.89
CA TYR A 196 11.93 -12.87 -3.53
C TYR A 196 11.23 -13.15 -2.20
N SER A 197 11.51 -12.35 -1.17
CA SER A 197 10.93 -12.52 0.15
C SER A 197 9.42 -12.36 0.14
N LEU A 198 8.87 -11.39 -0.61
CA LEU A 198 7.43 -11.25 -0.82
C LEU A 198 6.85 -12.43 -1.60
N GLY A 199 7.58 -13.01 -2.55
CA GLY A 199 7.21 -14.26 -3.22
C GLY A 199 7.08 -15.43 -2.24
N VAL A 200 7.99 -15.55 -1.26
CA VAL A 200 7.89 -16.55 -0.17
C VAL A 200 6.66 -16.30 0.70
N VAL A 201 6.39 -15.04 1.07
CA VAL A 201 5.18 -14.67 1.82
C VAL A 201 3.92 -15.05 1.05
N MET A 202 3.84 -14.70 -0.24
CA MET A 202 2.72 -15.05 -1.10
C MET A 202 2.53 -16.57 -1.19
N TYR A 203 3.62 -17.33 -1.35
CA TYR A 203 3.58 -18.79 -1.33
C TYR A 203 2.92 -19.32 -0.05
N GLN A 204 3.35 -18.81 1.10
CA GLN A 204 2.87 -19.28 2.39
C GLN A 204 1.41 -18.89 2.62
N LEU A 205 1.00 -17.68 2.26
CA LEU A 205 -0.41 -17.26 2.35
C LEU A 205 -1.31 -18.12 1.46
N LEU A 206 -0.84 -18.52 0.28
CA LEU A 206 -1.61 -19.37 -0.63
C LEU A 206 -1.73 -20.82 -0.14
N THR A 207 -0.72 -21.35 0.54
CA THR A 207 -0.59 -22.80 0.80
C THR A 207 -0.67 -23.18 2.27
N GLY A 208 -0.50 -22.22 3.18
CA GLY A 208 -0.33 -22.45 4.61
C GLY A 208 1.03 -23.07 4.99
N GLN A 209 1.98 -23.13 4.05
CA GLN A 209 3.27 -23.80 4.25
C GLN A 209 4.41 -22.95 3.70
N LEU A 210 5.57 -23.02 4.33
CA LEU A 210 6.78 -22.45 3.74
C LEU A 210 7.20 -23.26 2.50
N PRO A 211 7.77 -22.61 1.47
CA PRO A 211 8.24 -23.29 0.27
C PRO A 211 9.40 -24.26 0.53
N PHE A 212 10.19 -23.98 1.57
CA PHE A 212 11.33 -24.77 2.01
C PHE A 212 11.17 -25.08 3.50
N GLN A 213 11.44 -26.33 3.87
CA GLN A 213 11.33 -26.81 5.24
C GLN A 213 12.58 -27.62 5.56
N ALA A 214 13.25 -27.26 6.64
CA ALA A 214 14.50 -27.89 7.03
C ALA A 214 14.62 -27.93 8.56
N ARG A 215 15.33 -28.94 9.06
CA ARG A 215 15.57 -29.13 10.50
C ARG A 215 16.75 -28.31 11.02
N THR A 216 17.64 -27.89 10.12
CA THR A 216 18.81 -27.08 10.45
C THR A 216 18.86 -25.83 9.56
N SER A 217 19.49 -24.76 10.06
CA SER A 217 19.69 -23.53 9.27
C SER A 217 20.54 -23.79 8.02
N TYR A 218 21.50 -24.72 8.09
CA TYR A 218 22.36 -25.07 6.97
C TYR A 218 21.57 -25.73 5.83
N ASP A 219 20.70 -26.68 6.18
CA ASP A 219 19.80 -27.33 5.22
C ASP A 219 18.79 -26.34 4.63
N MET A 220 18.31 -25.37 5.44
CA MET A 220 17.43 -24.31 4.95
C MET A 220 18.14 -23.44 3.91
N ILE A 221 19.37 -23.00 4.18
CA ILE A 221 20.19 -22.24 3.23
C ILE A 221 20.43 -23.05 1.97
N TYR A 222 20.76 -24.34 2.08
CA TYR A 222 20.95 -25.21 0.93
C TYR A 222 19.69 -25.27 0.04
N GLN A 223 18.50 -25.43 0.64
CA GLN A 223 17.23 -25.42 -0.10
C GLN A 223 16.94 -24.06 -0.74
N ILE A 224 17.20 -22.96 -0.03
CA ILE A 224 17.05 -21.60 -0.58
C ILE A 224 17.95 -21.42 -1.80
N ILE A 225 19.13 -22.02 -1.85
CA ILE A 225 20.06 -21.86 -2.98
C ILE A 225 19.74 -22.83 -4.13
N ASN A 226 19.37 -24.07 -3.83
CA ASN A 226 19.40 -25.18 -4.81
C ASN A 226 18.06 -25.87 -5.07
N ALA A 227 17.07 -25.71 -4.19
CA ALA A 227 15.80 -26.42 -4.32
C ALA A 227 14.73 -25.57 -5.01
N GLU A 228 13.84 -26.27 -5.73
CA GLU A 228 12.64 -25.69 -6.34
C GLU A 228 11.42 -25.96 -5.45
N PRO A 229 10.56 -24.95 -5.21
CA PRO A 229 9.37 -25.12 -4.39
C PRO A 229 8.27 -25.88 -5.16
N ARG A 230 7.41 -26.61 -4.42
CA ARG A 230 6.20 -27.22 -5.02
C ARG A 230 5.24 -26.13 -5.47
N ARG A 231 4.60 -26.26 -6.62
CA ARG A 231 3.63 -25.25 -7.09
C ARG A 231 2.46 -25.09 -6.10
N PRO A 232 2.07 -23.85 -5.74
CA PRO A 232 0.92 -23.60 -4.87
C PRO A 232 -0.36 -24.36 -5.24
N SER A 233 -0.70 -24.45 -6.53
CA SER A 233 -1.89 -25.18 -7.02
C SER A 233 -1.90 -26.68 -6.69
N THR A 234 -0.73 -27.29 -6.44
CA THR A 234 -0.63 -28.70 -6.01
C THR A 234 -1.02 -28.90 -4.55
N LEU A 235 -0.96 -27.83 -3.75
CA LEU A 235 -1.32 -27.84 -2.32
C LEU A 235 -2.72 -27.25 -2.09
N ARG A 236 -3.12 -26.25 -2.88
CA ARG A 236 -4.45 -25.63 -2.83
C ARG A 236 -5.03 -25.51 -4.24
N ARG A 237 -6.00 -26.38 -4.57
CA ARG A 237 -6.61 -26.48 -5.91
C ARG A 237 -7.27 -25.20 -6.44
N GLU A 238 -7.72 -24.32 -5.54
CA GLU A 238 -8.30 -23.02 -5.89
C GLU A 238 -7.29 -22.00 -6.43
N VAL A 239 -6.00 -22.29 -6.33
CA VAL A 239 -4.94 -21.40 -6.80
C VAL A 239 -4.80 -21.55 -8.32
N PRO A 240 -4.95 -20.47 -9.11
CA PRO A 240 -4.86 -20.53 -10.56
C PRO A 240 -3.42 -20.75 -11.03
N PRO A 241 -3.22 -21.38 -12.20
CA PRO A 241 -1.88 -21.54 -12.79
C PRO A 241 -1.12 -20.23 -12.99
N ALA A 242 -1.82 -19.11 -13.21
CA ALA A 242 -1.20 -17.79 -13.30
C ALA A 242 -0.48 -17.40 -11.99
N LEU A 243 -1.05 -17.72 -10.83
CA LEU A 243 -0.41 -17.44 -9.54
C LEU A 243 0.78 -18.37 -9.27
N ASP A 244 0.75 -19.62 -9.77
CA ASP A 244 1.94 -20.49 -9.71
C ASP A 244 3.12 -19.85 -10.47
N ALA A 245 2.85 -19.33 -11.68
CA ALA A 245 3.86 -18.68 -12.50
C ALA A 245 4.41 -17.42 -11.82
N ILE A 246 3.53 -16.60 -11.25
CA ILE A 246 3.91 -15.37 -10.53
C ILE A 246 4.80 -15.70 -9.31
N VAL A 247 4.39 -16.67 -8.49
CA VAL A 247 5.17 -17.10 -7.31
C VAL A 247 6.52 -17.68 -7.72
N ALA A 248 6.55 -18.54 -8.74
CA ALA A 248 7.80 -19.11 -9.26
C ALA A 248 8.75 -18.03 -9.80
N ARG A 249 8.21 -17.03 -10.51
CA ARG A 249 8.98 -15.91 -11.05
C ARG A 249 9.54 -15.02 -9.94
N ALA A 250 8.72 -14.62 -8.96
CA ALA A 250 9.15 -13.84 -7.81
C ALA A 250 10.24 -14.57 -7.00
N MET A 251 10.10 -15.88 -6.84
CA MET A 251 11.06 -16.71 -6.11
C MET A 251 12.21 -17.27 -6.96
N SER A 252 12.37 -16.82 -8.21
CA SER A 252 13.44 -17.33 -9.07
C SER A 252 14.81 -17.08 -8.44
N LYS A 253 15.67 -18.09 -8.46
CA LYS A 253 17.03 -17.99 -7.92
C LYS A 253 17.92 -17.08 -8.76
N ARG A 254 17.62 -17.00 -10.06
CA ARG A 254 18.35 -16.19 -11.03
C ARG A 254 17.73 -14.81 -11.16
N LEU A 255 18.57 -13.77 -11.02
CA LEU A 255 18.14 -12.37 -11.04
C LEU A 255 17.68 -11.87 -12.41
N ASP A 256 18.07 -12.54 -13.49
CA ASP A 256 17.64 -12.26 -14.87
C ASP A 256 16.23 -12.77 -15.18
N THR A 257 15.77 -13.77 -14.42
CA THR A 257 14.45 -14.38 -14.56
C THR A 257 13.45 -13.81 -13.55
N ARG A 258 13.93 -13.42 -12.36
CA ARG A 258 13.12 -12.74 -11.34
C ARG A 258 12.61 -11.40 -11.88
N TYR A 259 11.44 -10.96 -11.40
CA TYR A 259 10.93 -9.62 -11.72
C TYR A 259 12.02 -8.56 -11.54
N ALA A 260 12.16 -7.69 -12.54
CA ALA A 260 13.18 -6.66 -12.52
C ALA A 260 12.79 -5.47 -11.63
N SER A 261 11.49 -5.23 -11.46
CA SER A 261 10.92 -4.14 -10.68
C SER A 261 9.63 -4.54 -9.98
N TRP A 262 9.25 -3.76 -8.97
CA TRP A 262 7.95 -3.88 -8.30
C TRP A 262 6.77 -3.65 -9.25
N GLN A 263 6.91 -2.73 -10.20
CA GLN A 263 5.87 -2.44 -11.19
C GLN A 263 5.54 -3.68 -12.04
N GLU A 264 6.56 -4.43 -12.47
CA GLU A 264 6.35 -5.64 -13.27
C GLU A 264 5.62 -6.72 -12.46
N PHE A 265 5.99 -6.89 -11.19
CA PHE A 265 5.30 -7.83 -10.29
C PHE A 265 3.84 -7.40 -10.05
N ALA A 266 3.61 -6.11 -9.79
CA ALA A 266 2.28 -5.55 -9.59
C ALA A 266 1.37 -5.74 -10.82
N GLN A 267 1.92 -5.59 -12.03
CA GLN A 267 1.19 -5.79 -13.29
C GLN A 267 0.73 -7.23 -13.48
N ASP A 268 1.60 -8.21 -13.24
CA ASP A 268 1.23 -9.63 -13.37
C ASP A 268 0.16 -10.01 -12.33
N LEU A 269 0.24 -9.48 -11.10
CA LEU A 269 -0.80 -9.63 -10.08
C LEU A 269 -2.14 -9.04 -10.52
N ALA A 270 -2.13 -7.82 -11.07
CA ALA A 270 -3.33 -7.15 -11.56
C ALA A 270 -4.01 -7.93 -12.70
N GLN A 271 -3.22 -8.44 -13.64
CA GLN A 271 -3.74 -9.27 -14.73
C GLN A 271 -4.34 -10.59 -14.22
N ALA A 272 -3.66 -11.25 -13.27
CA ALA A 272 -4.16 -12.48 -12.66
C ALA A 272 -5.47 -12.26 -11.89
N PHE A 273 -5.63 -11.09 -11.26
CA PHE A 273 -6.86 -10.71 -10.56
C PHE A 273 -8.03 -10.48 -11.53
N ARG A 274 -7.82 -9.69 -12.60
CA ARG A 274 -8.85 -9.39 -13.61
C ARG A 274 -9.36 -10.65 -14.32
N ALA A 275 -8.47 -11.60 -14.62
CA ALA A 275 -8.86 -12.85 -15.28
C ALA A 275 -9.79 -13.74 -14.43
N ARG A 276 -9.85 -13.51 -13.11
CA ARG A 276 -10.60 -14.33 -12.15
C ARG A 276 -11.97 -13.77 -11.79
N GLN A 277 -12.25 -12.49 -12.07
CA GLN A 277 -13.58 -11.94 -11.85
C GLN A 277 -14.52 -12.27 -13.02
N PRO A 278 -15.50 -13.19 -12.88
CA PRO A 278 -16.73 -13.06 -13.64
C PRO A 278 -17.39 -11.72 -13.27
N LYS A 279 -18.29 -11.18 -14.11
CA LYS A 279 -19.10 -9.99 -13.79
C LYS A 279 -19.87 -10.20 -12.46
N VAL A 280 -19.29 -9.85 -11.32
CA VAL A 280 -19.90 -9.92 -9.97
C VAL A 280 -20.71 -8.63 -9.73
N PRO A 281 -21.82 -8.68 -8.95
CA PRO A 281 -22.64 -7.51 -8.64
C PRO A 281 -21.88 -6.40 -7.90
N ALA A 282 -22.42 -5.20 -8.01
CA ALA A 282 -21.77 -3.91 -7.91
C ALA A 282 -21.30 -3.38 -6.54
N ASP A 283 -21.39 -4.12 -5.44
CA ASP A 283 -21.31 -3.47 -4.11
C ASP A 283 -19.93 -3.41 -3.46
N GLU A 284 -18.93 -4.17 -3.93
CA GLU A 284 -17.54 -4.02 -3.48
C GLU A 284 -16.57 -4.14 -4.65
N ILE A 285 -16.26 -3.00 -5.29
CA ILE A 285 -15.18 -2.93 -6.26
C ILE A 285 -13.87 -3.09 -5.47
N ALA A 286 -13.05 -4.07 -5.85
CA ALA A 286 -11.75 -4.28 -5.21
C ALA A 286 -10.87 -3.03 -5.36
N ASP A 287 -10.14 -2.68 -4.31
CA ASP A 287 -9.26 -1.52 -4.27
C ASP A 287 -8.25 -1.46 -5.42
N LEU A 288 -7.77 -2.63 -5.86
CA LEU A 288 -6.94 -2.80 -7.04
C LEU A 288 -7.64 -2.34 -8.34
N GLU A 289 -8.91 -2.71 -8.52
CA GLU A 289 -9.70 -2.30 -9.69
C GLU A 289 -9.99 -0.80 -9.66
N LYS A 290 -10.28 -0.24 -8.47
CA LYS A 290 -10.44 1.22 -8.28
C LYS A 290 -9.17 1.96 -8.66
N PHE A 291 -8.02 1.50 -8.16
CA PHE A 291 -6.71 2.09 -8.43
C PHE A 291 -6.42 2.11 -9.93
N ASP A 292 -6.52 0.96 -10.59
CA ASP A 292 -6.23 0.82 -12.02
C ASP A 292 -7.15 1.69 -12.88
N THR A 293 -8.43 1.74 -12.51
CA THR A 293 -9.43 2.57 -13.22
C THR A 293 -9.06 4.05 -13.13
N LEU A 294 -8.77 4.55 -11.93
CA LEU A 294 -8.38 5.95 -11.75
C LEU A 294 -7.04 6.26 -12.40
N ARG A 295 -6.04 5.37 -12.28
CA ARG A 295 -4.72 5.59 -12.90
C ARG A 295 -4.80 5.68 -14.42
N GLY A 296 -5.82 5.07 -15.03
CA GLY A 296 -6.08 5.16 -16.46
C GLY A 296 -6.62 6.51 -16.94
N PHE A 297 -7.08 7.41 -16.06
CA PHE A 297 -7.61 8.70 -16.50
C PHE A 297 -6.50 9.74 -16.73
N PRO A 298 -6.59 10.55 -17.79
CA PRO A 298 -5.65 11.65 -18.04
C PRO A 298 -5.53 12.64 -16.87
N PHE A 299 -6.63 12.84 -16.12
CA PHE A 299 -6.66 13.72 -14.95
C PHE A 299 -5.59 13.37 -13.91
N PHE A 300 -5.27 12.08 -13.78
CA PHE A 300 -4.36 11.56 -12.77
C PHE A 300 -2.95 11.27 -13.31
N ALA A 301 -2.59 11.76 -14.50
CA ALA A 301 -1.30 11.46 -15.13
C ALA A 301 -0.11 11.79 -14.21
N ASP A 302 -0.14 12.98 -13.59
CA ASP A 302 0.93 13.51 -12.75
C ASP A 302 0.86 13.07 -11.27
N PHE A 303 -0.15 12.28 -10.89
CA PHE A 303 -0.29 11.80 -9.52
C PHE A 303 0.66 10.62 -9.26
N SER A 304 1.32 10.64 -8.11
CA SER A 304 2.08 9.50 -7.59
C SER A 304 1.15 8.39 -7.11
N ASP A 305 1.66 7.17 -7.06
CA ASP A 305 0.84 6.03 -6.61
C ASP A 305 0.42 6.13 -5.14
N VAL A 306 1.14 6.90 -4.32
CA VAL A 306 0.75 7.22 -2.94
C VAL A 306 -0.54 8.05 -2.93
N GLU A 307 -0.57 9.09 -3.76
CA GLU A 307 -1.74 9.96 -3.89
C GLU A 307 -2.92 9.20 -4.48
N MET A 308 -2.65 8.32 -5.45
CA MET A 308 -3.69 7.44 -6.02
C MET A 308 -4.33 6.53 -4.96
N TRP A 309 -3.53 5.94 -4.06
CA TRP A 309 -4.06 5.15 -2.96
C TRP A 309 -4.84 5.97 -1.95
N GLU A 310 -4.37 7.18 -1.67
CA GLU A 310 -5.09 8.13 -0.84
C GLU A 310 -6.48 8.40 -1.43
N ILE A 311 -6.54 8.67 -2.74
CA ILE A 311 -7.78 8.91 -3.48
C ILE A 311 -8.70 7.69 -3.44
N VAL A 312 -8.18 6.50 -3.73
CA VAL A 312 -8.96 5.25 -3.67
C VAL A 312 -9.65 5.12 -2.31
N ARG A 313 -8.92 5.36 -1.22
CA ARG A 313 -9.44 5.26 0.15
C ARG A 313 -10.55 6.25 0.48
N PHE A 314 -10.44 7.51 0.07
CA PHE A 314 -11.46 8.52 0.38
C PHE A 314 -12.55 8.68 -0.71
N SER A 315 -12.43 7.96 -1.83
CA SER A 315 -13.40 7.98 -2.93
C SER A 315 -14.59 7.06 -2.67
N GLN A 316 -15.79 7.49 -3.08
CA GLN A 316 -17.02 6.71 -3.01
C GLN A 316 -17.42 6.24 -4.40
N TRP A 317 -17.59 4.94 -4.59
CA TRP A 317 -17.95 4.36 -5.88
C TRP A 317 -19.43 3.99 -5.91
N SER A 318 -20.11 4.30 -7.00
CA SER A 318 -21.53 3.97 -7.17
C SER A 318 -21.88 3.68 -8.63
N ARG A 319 -23.05 3.07 -8.84
CA ARG A 319 -23.64 2.91 -10.17
C ARG A 319 -24.91 3.75 -10.30
N ALA A 320 -25.14 4.27 -11.50
CA ALA A 320 -26.35 4.99 -11.85
C ALA A 320 -27.02 4.31 -13.06
N SER A 321 -28.31 4.01 -12.93
CA SER A 321 -29.11 3.48 -14.04
C SER A 321 -29.40 4.58 -15.08
N PRO A 322 -29.67 4.23 -16.34
CA PRO A 322 -30.12 5.19 -17.35
C PRO A 322 -31.28 6.06 -16.86
N GLY A 323 -31.21 7.37 -17.12
CA GLY A 323 -32.19 8.36 -16.68
C GLY A 323 -32.00 8.89 -15.26
N THR A 324 -31.03 8.37 -14.49
CA THR A 324 -30.73 8.86 -13.14
C THR A 324 -30.16 10.27 -13.18
N LEU A 325 -30.78 11.21 -12.43
CA LEU A 325 -30.27 12.56 -12.24
C LEU A 325 -29.17 12.55 -11.17
N ILE A 326 -27.92 12.74 -11.59
CA ILE A 326 -26.73 12.68 -10.72
C ILE A 326 -26.48 14.03 -10.06
N MET A 327 -26.68 15.12 -10.79
CA MET A 327 -26.57 16.50 -10.31
C MET A 327 -27.73 17.31 -10.86
N ARG A 328 -28.22 18.28 -10.10
CA ARG A 328 -29.31 19.17 -10.49
C ARG A 328 -28.82 20.62 -10.53
N ASP A 329 -29.22 21.36 -11.56
CA ASP A 329 -28.92 22.78 -11.70
C ASP A 329 -29.46 23.60 -10.52
N GLY A 330 -28.66 24.52 -10.00
CA GLY A 330 -29.00 25.37 -8.85
C GLY A 330 -28.79 24.75 -7.46
N ASP A 331 -28.64 23.42 -7.35
CA ASP A 331 -28.36 22.78 -6.05
C ASP A 331 -26.98 23.18 -5.52
N LEU A 332 -26.81 23.21 -4.20
CA LEU A 332 -25.48 23.33 -3.61
C LEU A 332 -24.67 22.05 -3.89
N GLY A 333 -23.41 22.22 -4.28
CA GLY A 333 -22.47 21.14 -4.57
C GLY A 333 -21.31 21.13 -3.59
N ASP A 334 -21.17 20.03 -2.86
CA ASP A 334 -20.07 19.76 -1.92
C ASP A 334 -19.21 18.57 -2.35
N PHE A 335 -19.37 18.09 -3.59
CA PHE A 335 -18.62 16.99 -4.17
C PHE A 335 -18.43 17.17 -5.67
N PHE A 336 -17.49 16.43 -6.23
CA PHE A 336 -17.30 16.27 -7.67
C PHE A 336 -17.19 14.79 -8.00
N CYS A 337 -17.31 14.46 -9.29
CA CYS A 337 -17.33 13.09 -9.75
C CYS A 337 -16.39 12.87 -10.93
N PHE A 338 -15.93 11.63 -11.09
CA PHE A 338 -15.40 11.09 -12.34
C PHE A 338 -16.35 10.05 -12.90
N LEU A 339 -16.48 10.00 -14.22
CA LEU A 339 -17.18 8.94 -14.92
C LEU A 339 -16.20 7.81 -15.22
N ALA A 340 -16.35 6.66 -14.57
CA ALA A 340 -15.48 5.50 -14.80
C ALA A 340 -15.91 4.64 -15.98
N GLU A 341 -17.22 4.54 -16.21
CA GLU A 341 -17.80 3.78 -17.32
C GLU A 341 -19.17 4.38 -17.65
N GLY A 342 -19.58 4.32 -18.92
CA GLY A 342 -20.87 4.80 -19.40
C GLY A 342 -20.82 6.20 -20.01
N GLU A 343 -22.00 6.75 -20.29
CA GLU A 343 -22.19 8.07 -20.90
C GLU A 343 -23.20 8.90 -20.10
N LEU A 344 -22.91 10.18 -19.90
CA LEU A 344 -23.80 11.14 -19.26
C LEU A 344 -24.08 12.31 -20.19
N LYS A 345 -25.24 12.95 -20.06
CA LYS A 345 -25.54 14.23 -20.69
C LYS A 345 -25.58 15.36 -19.66
N VAL A 346 -25.04 16.51 -20.05
CA VAL A 346 -25.10 17.76 -19.29
C VAL A 346 -26.17 18.65 -19.90
N LEU A 347 -27.16 19.05 -19.12
CA LEU A 347 -28.28 19.89 -19.59
C LEU A 347 -28.35 21.22 -18.84
N LYS A 348 -28.71 22.29 -19.54
CA LYS A 348 -29.05 23.56 -18.92
C LYS A 348 -30.33 24.12 -19.55
N SER A 349 -31.32 24.42 -18.72
CA SER A 349 -32.64 24.88 -19.17
C SER A 349 -33.25 23.97 -20.26
N GLY A 350 -33.01 22.66 -20.18
CA GLY A 350 -33.49 21.66 -21.14
C GLY A 350 -32.64 21.49 -22.41
N LEU A 351 -31.62 22.31 -22.63
CA LEU A 351 -30.69 22.19 -23.77
C LEU A 351 -29.47 21.35 -23.39
N ILE A 352 -29.04 20.46 -24.28
CA ILE A 352 -27.82 19.66 -24.08
C ILE A 352 -26.62 20.58 -24.32
N LEU A 353 -25.79 20.74 -23.28
CA LEU A 353 -24.55 21.51 -23.34
C LEU A 353 -23.35 20.64 -23.71
N ASP A 354 -23.32 19.43 -23.17
CA ASP A 354 -22.19 18.51 -23.37
C ASP A 354 -22.58 17.05 -23.14
N MET A 355 -21.70 16.16 -23.58
CA MET A 355 -21.77 14.72 -23.40
C MET A 355 -20.49 14.27 -22.70
N LEU A 356 -20.63 13.64 -21.53
CA LEU A 356 -19.49 13.14 -20.76
C LEU A 356 -19.29 11.66 -21.03
N THR A 357 -18.03 11.26 -21.15
CA THR A 357 -17.56 9.91 -21.41
C THR A 357 -16.57 9.44 -20.34
N ALA A 358 -16.20 8.16 -20.37
CA ALA A 358 -15.30 7.58 -19.37
C ALA A 358 -13.97 8.37 -19.29
N GLY A 359 -13.58 8.74 -18.07
CA GLY A 359 -12.43 9.59 -17.76
C GLY A 359 -12.78 11.04 -17.44
N ASP A 360 -13.97 11.52 -17.79
CA ASP A 360 -14.35 12.91 -17.58
C ASP A 360 -14.60 13.25 -16.10
N CYS A 361 -14.05 14.38 -15.66
CA CYS A 361 -14.31 14.99 -14.36
C CYS A 361 -15.47 15.99 -14.45
N PHE A 362 -16.43 15.96 -13.52
CA PHE A 362 -17.55 16.89 -13.53
C PHE A 362 -18.05 17.29 -12.13
N GLY A 363 -18.66 18.47 -12.06
CA GLY A 363 -19.15 19.07 -10.82
C GLY A 363 -18.05 19.72 -9.97
N GLU A 364 -16.83 19.79 -10.46
CA GLU A 364 -15.66 20.38 -9.82
C GLU A 364 -15.82 21.88 -9.55
N MET A 365 -16.55 22.60 -10.41
CA MET A 365 -16.77 24.05 -10.26
C MET A 365 -17.46 24.42 -8.94
N ALA A 366 -18.40 23.60 -8.47
CA ALA A 366 -19.10 23.85 -7.21
C ALA A 366 -18.19 23.65 -5.98
N VAL A 367 -17.09 22.89 -6.13
CA VAL A 367 -16.12 22.60 -5.07
C VAL A 367 -14.98 23.62 -5.06
N ILE A 368 -14.57 24.12 -6.22
CA ILE A 368 -13.45 25.07 -6.38
C ILE A 368 -13.90 26.53 -6.24
N GLY A 369 -15.17 26.82 -6.57
CA GLY A 369 -15.72 28.18 -6.58
C GLY A 369 -15.66 28.88 -5.21
N LYS A 370 -15.19 30.14 -5.19
CA LYS A 370 -15.07 30.95 -3.95
C LYS A 370 -16.38 31.63 -3.50
N SER A 371 -17.35 31.80 -4.40
CA SER A 371 -18.49 32.72 -4.16
C SER A 371 -19.87 32.11 -4.41
N ASN A 372 -19.97 31.05 -5.22
CA ASN A 372 -21.21 30.32 -5.48
C ASN A 372 -20.88 28.85 -5.66
N CYS A 373 -21.19 28.03 -4.64
CA CYS A 373 -21.01 26.58 -4.68
C CYS A 373 -22.21 25.87 -5.32
N THR A 374 -22.97 26.55 -6.19
CA THR A 374 -24.14 25.96 -6.84
C THR A 374 -23.74 25.23 -8.12
N ARG A 375 -24.42 24.12 -8.40
CA ARG A 375 -24.35 23.43 -9.70
C ARG A 375 -24.87 24.36 -10.80
N VAL A 376 -24.30 24.21 -12.00
CA VAL A 376 -24.54 25.11 -13.15
C VAL A 376 -25.38 24.44 -14.25
N ALA A 377 -25.61 23.13 -14.11
CA ALA A 377 -26.28 22.27 -15.07
C ALA A 377 -26.79 20.99 -14.40
N ASP A 378 -27.82 20.39 -14.97
CA ASP A 378 -28.25 19.03 -14.68
C ASP A 378 -27.27 18.04 -15.32
N VAL A 379 -26.97 16.93 -14.63
CA VAL A 379 -26.19 15.82 -15.17
C VAL A 379 -27.01 14.55 -15.04
N VAL A 380 -27.30 13.91 -16.17
CA VAL A 380 -28.19 12.75 -16.25
C VAL A 380 -27.48 11.58 -16.93
N ALA A 381 -27.59 10.38 -16.36
CA ALA A 381 -27.07 9.17 -16.98
C ALA A 381 -27.83 8.79 -18.25
N LEU A 382 -27.12 8.55 -19.35
CA LEU A 382 -27.70 8.03 -20.59
C LEU A 382 -27.65 6.51 -20.64
N THR A 383 -26.54 5.93 -20.20
CA THR A 383 -26.34 4.49 -20.06
C THR A 383 -26.26 4.11 -18.60
N GLU A 384 -26.09 2.81 -18.31
CA GLU A 384 -25.57 2.41 -17.01
C GLU A 384 -24.19 3.07 -16.85
N ALA A 385 -23.99 3.75 -15.72
CA ALA A 385 -22.80 4.56 -15.48
C ALA A 385 -22.16 4.20 -14.14
N LYS A 386 -20.83 4.04 -14.14
CA LYS A 386 -20.02 3.84 -12.93
C LYS A 386 -19.38 5.17 -12.53
N LEU A 387 -19.62 5.62 -11.32
CA LEU A 387 -19.24 6.95 -10.84
C LEU A 387 -18.24 6.85 -9.68
N VAL A 388 -17.25 7.74 -9.69
CA VAL A 388 -16.33 7.95 -8.57
C VAL A 388 -16.60 9.31 -7.98
N ARG A 389 -17.14 9.36 -6.77
CA ARG A 389 -17.49 10.58 -6.04
C ARG A 389 -16.41 10.93 -5.03
N ILE A 390 -15.99 12.20 -5.02
CA ILE A 390 -15.05 12.75 -4.04
C ILE A 390 -15.67 14.00 -3.42
N THR A 391 -15.74 14.04 -2.09
CA THR A 391 -16.29 15.19 -1.37
C THR A 391 -15.24 16.29 -1.21
N ALA A 392 -15.69 17.54 -1.11
CA ALA A 392 -14.85 18.69 -0.82
C ALA A 392 -14.19 18.55 0.57
N GLY A 393 -14.85 17.88 1.52
CA GLY A 393 -14.29 17.54 2.82
C GLY A 393 -13.08 16.63 2.70
N SER A 394 -13.23 15.50 2.00
CA SER A 394 -12.18 14.52 1.75
C SER A 394 -10.96 15.14 1.05
N LEU A 395 -11.20 15.98 0.04
CA LEU A 395 -10.13 16.69 -0.67
C LEU A 395 -9.39 17.73 0.21
N ARG A 396 -10.10 18.39 1.13
CA ARG A 396 -9.45 19.32 2.07
C ARG A 396 -8.61 18.59 3.12
N SER A 397 -9.04 17.41 3.54
CA SER A 397 -8.31 16.58 4.49
C SER A 397 -7.19 15.74 3.87
N SER A 398 -7.06 15.71 2.55
CA SER A 398 -6.00 14.94 1.89
C SER A 398 -4.62 15.58 2.08
N SER A 399 -3.58 14.83 1.72
CA SER A 399 -2.19 15.28 1.72
C SER A 399 -2.03 16.54 0.87
N GLU A 400 -1.06 17.38 1.25
CA GLU A 400 -0.81 18.64 0.53
C GLU A 400 -0.46 18.40 -0.94
N ALA A 401 0.38 17.40 -1.22
CA ALA A 401 0.72 16.98 -2.58
C ALA A 401 -0.53 16.61 -3.39
N CYS A 402 -1.35 15.70 -2.86
CA CYS A 402 -2.58 15.25 -3.52
C CYS A 402 -3.51 16.43 -3.82
N ARG A 403 -3.71 17.31 -2.83
CA ARG A 403 -4.57 18.48 -2.97
C ARG A 403 -4.04 19.47 -4.02
N VAL A 404 -2.73 19.70 -4.08
CA VAL A 404 -2.11 20.58 -5.10
C VAL A 404 -2.31 20.00 -6.50
N HIS A 405 -2.05 18.70 -6.70
CA HIS A 405 -2.26 18.06 -8.00
C HIS A 405 -3.73 18.08 -8.42
N PHE A 406 -4.69 17.89 -7.50
CA PHE A 406 -6.11 18.09 -7.82
C PHE A 406 -6.41 19.49 -8.35
N TYR A 407 -5.93 20.54 -7.68
CA TYR A 407 -6.17 21.90 -8.13
C TYR A 407 -5.49 22.21 -9.47
N GLN A 408 -4.29 21.67 -9.72
CA GLN A 408 -3.61 21.80 -11.01
C GLN A 408 -4.39 21.09 -12.12
N SER A 409 -4.81 19.85 -11.91
CA SER A 409 -5.61 19.10 -12.90
C SER A 409 -6.98 19.75 -13.12
N PHE A 410 -7.62 20.32 -12.10
CA PHE A 410 -8.85 21.09 -12.29
C PHE A 410 -8.64 22.32 -13.16
N LEU A 411 -7.52 23.05 -12.98
CA LEU A 411 -7.20 24.19 -13.84
C LEU A 411 -7.01 23.76 -15.30
N ALA A 412 -6.37 22.61 -15.53
CA ALA A 412 -6.23 22.05 -16.87
C ALA A 412 -7.60 21.72 -17.50
N VAL A 413 -8.46 21.00 -16.78
CA VAL A 413 -9.83 20.67 -17.22
C VAL A 413 -10.65 21.93 -17.54
N LEU A 414 -10.61 22.93 -16.67
CA LEU A 414 -11.33 24.19 -16.87
C LEU A 414 -10.78 24.98 -18.06
N SER A 415 -9.46 24.97 -18.27
CA SER A 415 -8.82 25.62 -19.41
C SER A 415 -9.24 24.96 -20.74
N GLU A 416 -9.27 23.62 -20.79
CA GLU A 416 -9.73 22.88 -21.97
C GLU A 416 -11.20 23.15 -22.27
N ARG A 417 -12.06 23.14 -21.24
CA ARG A 417 -13.49 23.46 -21.38
C ARG A 417 -13.71 24.88 -21.88
N LEU A 418 -12.97 25.86 -21.35
CA LEU A 418 -13.06 27.25 -21.80
C LEU A 418 -12.62 27.39 -23.26
N THR A 419 -11.55 26.70 -23.65
CA THR A 419 -11.06 26.68 -25.04
C THR A 419 -12.07 26.04 -25.99
N SER A 420 -12.69 24.92 -25.58
CA SER A 420 -13.78 24.27 -26.32
C SER A 420 -14.99 25.18 -26.46
N ALA A 421 -15.42 25.83 -25.37
CA ALA A 421 -16.55 26.77 -25.39
C ALA A 421 -16.28 27.97 -26.30
N ASN A 422 -15.08 28.56 -26.24
CA ASN A 422 -14.68 29.65 -27.13
C ASN A 422 -14.70 29.23 -28.60
N THR A 423 -14.24 28.03 -28.90
CA THR A 423 -14.27 27.49 -30.27
C THR A 423 -15.71 27.32 -30.75
N ARG A 424 -16.60 26.80 -29.90
CA ARG A 424 -18.03 26.67 -30.20
C ARG A 424 -18.71 28.03 -30.44
N LEU A 425 -18.33 29.06 -29.68
CA LEU A 425 -18.87 30.42 -29.84
C LEU A 425 -18.43 31.11 -31.13
N VAL A 426 -17.23 30.80 -31.65
CA VAL A 426 -16.72 31.34 -32.93
C VAL A 426 -17.31 30.61 -34.15
N SER A 427 -17.88 29.41 -33.95
CA SER A 427 -18.54 28.62 -35.01
C SER A 427 -20.02 28.94 -35.25
N PHE A 428 -20.58 29.90 -34.50
CA PHE A 428 -21.88 30.53 -34.76
C PHE A 428 -21.67 31.95 -35.29
#